data_AF-A0A1Q6X6A5-F1
#
_entry.id   AF-A0A1Q6X6A5-F1
#
_cell.length_a   1.000
_cell.length_b   1.000
_cell.length_c   1.000
_cell.angle_alpha   90.00
_cell.angle_beta   90.00
_cell.angle_gamma   90.00
#
_symmetry.space_group_name_H-M   'P 1'
#
loop_
_entity.id
_entity.type
_entity.pdbx_description
1 polymer ?
#
loop_
_entity_poly.entity_id
_entity_poly.type
_entity_poly.pdbx_seq_one_letter_code
_entity_poly.pdbx_strand_id
1 'polypeptide(L)'
;MKNFQKNLQKLEASDTQVLGVSMDSPFANKAFADQIGVTFPLLSDWGGEVTHKYGIYTDKYKAARRVNFLIGKDGTILEEQIDSEAIDPTKLVAACERHKLKN
;
A
#
# COMPACT_ATOMS: atom_id res chain seq x y z
N MET A 1 -3.77 -4.96 -5.08
CA MET A 1 -4.41 -3.76 -5.66
C MET A 1 -5.93 -3.88 -5.76
N LYS A 2 -6.51 -4.73 -6.62
CA LYS A 2 -7.99 -4.84 -6.75
C LYS A 2 -8.74 -5.16 -5.45
N ASN A 3 -8.14 -5.93 -4.54
CA ASN A 3 -8.75 -6.20 -3.23
C ASN A 3 -8.81 -4.96 -2.32
N PHE A 4 -7.84 -4.05 -2.42
CA PHE A 4 -7.93 -2.75 -1.75
C PHE A 4 -9.01 -1.87 -2.38
N GLN A 5 -9.14 -1.87 -3.71
CA GLN A 5 -10.21 -1.14 -4.40
C GLN A 5 -11.61 -1.59 -3.92
N LYS A 6 -11.82 -2.90 -3.77
CA LYS A 6 -13.08 -3.47 -3.25
C LYS A 6 -13.39 -3.01 -1.81
N ASN A 7 -12.36 -2.71 -1.02
CA ASN A 7 -12.49 -2.26 0.37
C ASN A 7 -12.29 -0.74 0.52
N LEU A 8 -12.17 0.02 -0.58
CA LEU A 8 -11.76 1.42 -0.53
C LEU A 8 -12.71 2.27 0.31
N GLN A 9 -14.02 2.15 0.08
CA GLN A 9 -15.03 2.86 0.87
C GLN A 9 -14.96 2.56 2.36
N LYS A 10 -14.64 1.31 2.73
CA LYS A 10 -14.52 0.88 4.12
C LYS A 10 -13.27 1.48 4.78
N LEU A 11 -12.17 1.56 4.04
CA LEU A 11 -10.93 2.20 4.48
C LEU A 11 -11.10 3.72 4.61
N GLU A 12 -11.75 4.36 3.64
CA GLU A 12 -12.08 5.80 3.69
C GLU A 12 -13.02 6.13 4.86
N ALA A 13 -14.05 5.31 5.08
CA ALA A 13 -14.91 5.43 6.26
C ALA A 13 -14.14 5.23 7.59
N SER A 14 -12.96 4.60 7.53
CA SER A 14 -12.05 4.44 8.67
C SER A 14 -11.01 5.56 8.78
N ASP A 15 -11.20 6.69 8.09
CA ASP A 15 -10.23 7.78 7.98
C ASP A 15 -8.84 7.30 7.51
N THR A 16 -8.82 6.31 6.61
CA THR A 16 -7.60 5.70 6.08
C THR A 16 -7.52 5.89 4.57
N GLN A 17 -6.42 6.47 4.10
CA GLN A 17 -6.11 6.58 2.68
C GLN A 17 -5.30 5.38 2.21
N VAL A 18 -5.62 4.88 1.02
CA VAL A 18 -4.82 3.84 0.35
C VAL A 18 -3.87 4.50 -0.64
N LEU A 19 -2.59 4.12 -0.57
CA LEU A 19 -1.56 4.51 -1.53
C LEU A 19 -0.87 3.24 -2.04
N GLY A 20 -0.83 3.06 -3.36
CA GLY A 20 0.06 2.08 -3.97
C GLY A 20 1.42 2.73 -4.25
N VAL A 21 2.51 1.99 -4.07
CA VAL A 21 3.86 2.48 -4.38
C VAL A 21 4.59 1.40 -5.17
N SER A 22 5.25 1.78 -6.26
CA SER A 22 6.16 0.91 -7.00
C SER A 22 7.34 1.70 -7.55
N MET A 23 8.40 1.00 -7.96
CA MET A 23 9.55 1.60 -8.62
C MET A 23 9.31 1.95 -10.10
N ASP A 24 8.08 1.77 -10.61
CA ASP A 24 7.72 2.12 -11.97
C ASP A 24 7.51 3.63 -12.14
N SER A 25 7.53 4.11 -13.37
CA SER A 25 7.33 5.52 -13.68
C SER A 25 5.89 5.97 -13.36
N PRO A 26 5.63 7.26 -13.12
CA PRO A 26 4.27 7.74 -12.90
C PRO A 26 3.34 7.44 -14.09
N PHE A 27 3.87 7.44 -15.32
CA PHE A 27 3.11 7.10 -16.52
C PHE A 27 2.71 5.62 -16.57
N ALA A 28 3.64 4.73 -16.23
CA ALA A 28 3.38 3.29 -16.16
C ALA A 28 2.36 2.98 -15.05
N ASN A 29 2.50 3.62 -13.89
CA ASN A 29 1.56 3.47 -12.78
C ASN A 29 0.15 3.97 -13.15
N LYS A 30 0.03 5.10 -13.85
CA LYS A 30 -1.26 5.58 -14.34
C LYS A 30 -1.91 4.59 -15.30
N ALA A 31 -1.16 4.12 -16.30
CA ALA A 31 -1.66 3.15 -17.27
C ALA A 31 -2.08 1.83 -16.59
N PHE A 32 -1.31 1.36 -15.62
CA PHE A 32 -1.65 0.15 -14.87
C PHE A 32 -2.92 0.34 -14.03
N ALA A 33 -3.05 1.47 -13.32
CA ALA A 33 -4.25 1.80 -12.55
C ALA A 33 -5.52 1.77 -13.43
N ASP A 34 -5.44 2.40 -14.61
CA ASP A 34 -6.54 2.43 -15.59
C ASP A 34 -6.89 1.03 -16.09
N GLN A 35 -5.88 0.22 -16.43
CA GLN A 35 -6.07 -1.14 -16.90
C GLN A 35 -6.74 -2.05 -15.86
N ILE A 36 -6.43 -1.86 -14.57
CA ILE A 36 -6.99 -2.70 -13.49
C ILE A 36 -8.21 -2.09 -12.80
N GLY A 37 -8.62 -0.88 -13.17
CA GLY A 37 -9.76 -0.16 -12.59
C GLY A 37 -9.54 0.24 -11.13
N VAL A 38 -8.33 0.67 -10.79
CA VAL A 38 -8.00 1.19 -9.45
C VAL A 38 -8.06 2.72 -9.46
N THR A 39 -8.71 3.30 -8.45
CA THR A 39 -8.95 4.75 -8.36
C THR A 39 -8.12 5.45 -7.29
N PHE A 40 -7.55 4.71 -6.34
CA PHE A 40 -6.63 5.28 -5.36
C PHE A 40 -5.25 5.57 -5.98
N PRO A 41 -4.49 6.55 -5.45
CA PRO A 41 -3.22 6.96 -6.06
C PRO A 41 -2.18 5.84 -6.09
N LEU A 42 -1.50 5.70 -7.25
CA LEU A 42 -0.29 4.89 -7.41
C LEU A 42 0.92 5.81 -7.56
N LEU A 43 1.73 5.88 -6.52
CA LEU A 43 2.94 6.70 -6.44
C LEU A 43 4.11 5.99 -7.12
N SER A 44 4.96 6.80 -7.74
CA SER A 44 6.22 6.36 -8.33
C SER A 44 7.36 6.61 -7.34
N ASP A 45 8.03 5.53 -6.95
CA ASP A 45 9.33 5.53 -6.28
C ASP A 45 10.43 5.23 -7.30
N TRP A 46 10.44 6.01 -8.38
CA TRP A 46 11.42 5.84 -9.46
C TRP A 46 12.84 6.00 -8.90
N GLY A 47 13.68 4.99 -9.10
CA GLY A 47 15.02 4.93 -8.50
C GLY A 47 15.08 4.27 -7.11
N GLY A 48 13.94 3.97 -6.49
CA GLY A 48 13.85 3.08 -5.33
C GLY A 48 14.22 3.69 -3.98
N GLU A 49 14.32 5.02 -3.86
CA GLU A 49 14.76 5.67 -2.62
C GLU A 49 13.87 5.26 -1.43
N VAL A 50 12.55 5.28 -1.59
CA VAL A 50 11.60 4.89 -0.54
C VAL A 50 11.69 3.39 -0.27
N THR A 51 11.75 2.58 -1.32
CA THR A 51 11.91 1.12 -1.26
C THR A 51 13.15 0.73 -0.44
N HIS A 52 14.26 1.43 -0.62
CA HIS A 52 15.49 1.24 0.15
C HIS A 52 15.35 1.76 1.59
N LYS A 53 14.76 2.93 1.81
CA LYS A 53 14.54 3.48 3.16
C LYS A 53 13.65 2.60 4.05
N TYR A 54 12.67 1.93 3.45
CA TYR A 54 11.81 0.97 4.13
C TYR A 54 12.43 -0.43 4.24
N GLY A 55 13.62 -0.67 3.67
CA GLY A 55 14.32 -1.95 3.77
C GLY A 55 13.64 -3.10 3.00
N ILE A 56 12.79 -2.77 2.02
CA ILE A 56 11.97 -3.75 1.29
C ILE A 56 12.51 -4.05 -0.11
N TYR A 57 13.67 -3.51 -0.50
CA TYR A 57 14.30 -3.85 -1.78
C TYR A 57 14.74 -5.33 -1.80
N THR A 58 14.60 -5.99 -2.95
CA THR A 58 15.15 -7.34 -3.17
C THR A 58 15.92 -7.45 -4.47
N ASP A 59 17.18 -7.89 -4.36
CA ASP A 59 18.07 -8.11 -5.50
C ASP A 59 17.53 -9.15 -6.49
N LYS A 60 16.74 -10.12 -6.01
CA LYS A 60 16.18 -11.19 -6.84
C LYS A 60 15.28 -10.64 -7.94
N TYR A 61 14.48 -9.62 -7.64
CA TYR A 61 13.55 -9.01 -8.60
C TYR A 61 13.99 -7.60 -9.01
N LYS A 62 15.06 -7.07 -8.40
CA LYS A 62 15.52 -5.68 -8.53
C LYS A 62 14.38 -4.68 -8.30
N ALA A 63 13.53 -4.99 -7.33
CA ALA A 63 12.29 -4.28 -7.05
C ALA A 63 11.93 -4.38 -5.57
N ALA A 64 10.87 -3.68 -5.14
CA ALA A 64 10.29 -3.86 -3.82
C ALA A 64 9.72 -5.28 -3.63
N ARG A 65 9.86 -5.82 -2.41
CA ARG A 65 9.04 -6.93 -1.92
C ARG A 65 7.59 -6.50 -1.85
N ARG A 66 6.69 -7.48 -1.82
CA ARG A 66 5.28 -7.20 -1.59
C ARG A 66 5.07 -6.94 -0.10
N VAL A 67 4.79 -5.70 0.26
CA VAL A 67 4.55 -5.31 1.65
C VAL A 67 3.34 -4.37 1.74
N ASN A 68 2.53 -4.54 2.78
CA ASN A 68 1.53 -3.56 3.19
C ASN A 68 1.94 -2.97 4.53
N PHE A 69 1.90 -1.64 4.65
CA PHE A 69 2.09 -0.93 5.91
C PHE A 69 0.78 -0.25 6.31
N LEU A 70 0.44 -0.29 7.60
CA LEU A 70 -0.50 0.65 8.20
C LEU A 70 0.32 1.72 8.91
N ILE A 71 0.21 2.97 8.46
CA ILE A 71 0.94 4.10 9.01
C ILE A 71 -0.03 4.98 9.79
N GLY A 72 0.29 5.26 11.06
CA GLY A 72 -0.44 6.16 11.93
C GLY A 72 -0.35 7.61 11.45
N LYS A 73 -1.26 8.46 11.93
CA LYS A 73 -1.31 9.89 11.58
C LYS A 73 -0.06 10.66 12.06
N ASP A 74 0.66 10.09 13.04
CA ASP A 74 1.94 10.58 13.56
C ASP A 74 3.16 10.06 12.77
N GLY A 75 2.94 9.26 11.71
CA GLY A 75 3.99 8.68 10.88
C GLY A 75 4.57 7.37 11.40
N THR A 76 4.03 6.81 12.50
CA THR A 76 4.49 5.52 13.04
C THR A 76 3.94 4.34 12.24
N ILE A 77 4.73 3.28 12.06
CA ILE A 77 4.24 2.03 11.46
C ILE A 77 3.51 1.25 12.56
N LEU A 78 2.20 1.03 12.37
CA LEU A 78 1.34 0.33 13.31
C LEU A 78 1.23 -1.18 12.99
N GLU A 79 1.24 -1.52 11.70
CA GLU A 79 1.20 -2.90 11.22
C GLU A 79 2.09 -3.04 9.97
N GLU A 80 2.75 -4.18 9.81
CA GLU A 80 3.53 -4.55 8.64
C GLU A 80 3.16 -5.98 8.22
N GLN A 81 2.84 -6.17 6.94
CA GLN A 81 2.53 -7.48 6.37
C GLN A 81 3.41 -7.73 5.15
N ILE A 82 4.13 -8.85 5.12
CA ILE A 82 5.16 -9.12 4.12
C ILE A 82 4.80 -10.36 3.29
N ASP A 83 5.13 -10.30 2.00
CA ASP A 83 4.99 -11.35 1.01
C ASP A 83 3.59 -11.99 0.97
N SER A 84 3.44 -13.22 1.47
CA SER A 84 2.17 -13.96 1.46
C SER A 84 1.12 -13.29 2.34
N GLU A 85 1.52 -12.66 3.44
CA GLU A 85 0.60 -11.96 4.35
C GLU A 85 0.04 -10.69 3.72
N ALA A 86 0.74 -10.11 2.75
CA ALA A 86 0.33 -8.90 2.06
C ALA A 86 -0.65 -9.15 0.89
N ILE A 87 -1.01 -10.40 0.60
CA ILE A 87 -1.88 -10.76 -0.53
C ILE A 87 -3.34 -10.44 -0.22
N ASP A 88 -3.79 -10.80 0.99
CA ASP A 88 -5.16 -10.60 1.45
C ASP A 88 -5.23 -9.42 2.43
N PRO A 89 -5.88 -8.31 2.06
CA PRO A 89 -5.94 -7.12 2.90
C PRO A 89 -6.90 -7.26 4.09
N THR A 90 -7.63 -8.37 4.26
CA THR A 90 -8.66 -8.54 5.30
C THR A 90 -8.15 -8.18 6.70
N LYS A 91 -6.98 -8.68 7.07
CA LYS A 91 -6.36 -8.39 8.38
C LYS A 91 -6.02 -6.90 8.53
N LEU A 92 -5.49 -6.28 7.47
CA LEU A 92 -5.11 -4.86 7.47
C LEU A 92 -6.35 -3.96 7.54
N VAL A 93 -7.37 -4.25 6.74
CA VAL A 93 -8.65 -3.52 6.76
C VAL A 93 -9.27 -3.57 8.15
N ALA A 94 -9.28 -4.73 8.80
CA ALA A 94 -9.75 -4.86 10.17
C ALA A 94 -8.88 -4.07 11.16
N ALA A 95 -7.57 -3.94 10.92
CA ALA A 95 -6.69 -3.11 11.74
C ALA A 95 -7.05 -1.63 11.63
N CYS A 96 -7.28 -1.13 10.42
CA CYS A 96 -7.70 0.26 10.19
C CYS A 96 -8.97 0.61 11.00
N GLU A 97 -9.97 -0.26 10.99
CA GLU A 97 -11.20 -0.07 11.76
C GLU A 97 -10.94 -0.03 13.28
N ARG A 98 -10.08 -0.92 13.79
CA ARG A 98 -9.72 -0.96 15.22
C ARG A 98 -8.99 0.31 15.66
N HIS A 99 -8.09 0.85 14.83
CA HIS A 99 -7.32 2.04 15.17
C HIS A 99 -8.17 3.32 15.11
N LYS A 100 -9.20 3.38 14.26
CA LYS A 100 -10.18 4.48 14.30
C LYS A 100 -10.86 4.59 15.67
N LEU A 101 -11.18 3.46 16.31
CA LEU A 101 -11.86 3.42 17.60
C LEU A 101 -10.98 3.89 18.78
N LYS A 102 -9.67 4.04 18.58
CA LYS A 102 -8.71 4.44 19.63
C LYS A 102 -8.34 5.93 19.59
N ASN A 103 -8.78 6.65 18.56
CA ASN A 103 -8.58 8.09 18.38
C ASN A 103 -9.90 8.82 18.64
#